data_AF-A0A7V1LHU9-F1
#
_entry.id   AF-A0A7V1LHU9-F1
#
_cell.length_a   1.000
_cell.length_b   1.000
_cell.length_c   1.000
_cell.angle_alpha   90.00
_cell.angle_beta   90.00
_cell.angle_gamma   90.00
#
_symmetry.space_group_name_H-M   'P 1'
#
loop_
_entity.id
_entity.type
_entity.pdbx_description
1 polymer ?
#
loop_
_entity_poly.entity_id
_entity_poly.type
_entity_poly.pdbx_seq_one_letter_code
_entity_poly.pdbx_strand_id
1 'polypeptide(L)'
;MKQISNMSDLFNRLNDLKFAFKYGQELIPMIQSIIDFVKETVPLLEDINSSIADSTNKIPRVRDQINNISDSTELATTEILDIVDSISNDISNVEEKIKASKESESERQKHWNEIKEILNKSGHTQLIDSYESSDQNSILSSEILNTLGGIKQKVYNITLSLQVQDITSQQLASVNHLIEAVRAKLSSLILLLDDKEISNVESANSEVCESTTFDPNASYSKSPERQELVDDLVKNNLDKTSQEEIDKLFS
;
A
#
# COMPACT_ATOMS: atom_id res chain seq x y z
N MET A 1 -19.17 -70.56 72.01
CA MET A 1 -17.94 -70.16 71.29
C MET A 1 -18.16 -69.60 69.87
N LYS A 2 -19.39 -69.24 69.44
CA LYS A 2 -19.66 -68.74 68.06
C LYS A 2 -19.77 -67.22 67.91
N GLN A 3 -19.76 -66.47 69.02
CA GLN A 3 -20.02 -65.02 69.04
C GLN A 3 -18.74 -64.15 69.04
N ILE A 4 -17.60 -64.71 69.46
CA ILE A 4 -16.31 -63.99 69.55
C ILE A 4 -15.67 -63.82 68.15
N SER A 5 -15.90 -64.76 67.22
CA SER A 5 -15.42 -64.67 65.84
C SER A 5 -16.06 -63.51 65.06
N ASN A 6 -17.36 -63.28 65.24
CA ASN A 6 -18.08 -62.22 64.52
C ASN A 6 -17.62 -60.82 64.91
N MET A 7 -17.20 -60.60 66.16
CA MET A 7 -16.73 -59.29 66.61
C MET A 7 -15.29 -59.01 66.16
N SER A 8 -14.45 -60.05 66.07
CA SER A 8 -13.11 -59.94 65.47
C SER A 8 -13.17 -59.64 63.97
N ASP A 9 -14.09 -60.27 63.24
CA ASP A 9 -14.29 -59.98 61.81
C ASP A 9 -14.88 -58.59 61.58
N LEU A 10 -15.76 -58.12 62.46
CA LEU A 10 -16.25 -56.74 62.45
C LEU A 10 -15.11 -55.75 62.68
N PHE A 11 -14.24 -56.02 63.65
CA PHE A 11 -13.08 -55.17 63.95
C PHE A 11 -12.06 -55.14 62.81
N ASN A 12 -11.82 -56.28 62.15
CA ASN A 12 -10.96 -56.36 60.97
C ASN A 12 -11.54 -55.56 59.80
N ARG A 13 -12.85 -55.68 59.53
CA ARG A 13 -13.53 -54.87 58.50
C ARG A 13 -13.53 -53.38 58.83
N LEU A 14 -13.61 -53.02 60.11
CA LEU A 14 -13.51 -51.63 60.58
C LEU A 14 -12.09 -51.08 60.44
N ASN A 15 -11.07 -51.93 60.64
CA ASN A 15 -9.68 -51.61 60.34
C ASN A 15 -9.44 -51.47 58.83
N ASP A 16 -9.98 -52.34 57.99
CA ASP A 16 -9.89 -52.23 56.53
C ASP A 16 -10.54 -50.92 56.04
N LEU A 17 -11.68 -50.55 56.63
CA LEU A 17 -12.33 -49.25 56.38
C LEU A 17 -11.44 -48.08 56.82
N LYS A 18 -10.78 -48.17 57.98
CA LYS A 18 -9.83 -47.17 58.46
C LYS A 18 -8.61 -47.05 57.53
N PHE A 19 -8.10 -48.16 57.00
CA PHE A 19 -7.03 -48.15 56.01
C PHE A 19 -7.48 -47.49 54.69
N ALA A 20 -8.69 -47.79 54.21
CA ALA A 20 -9.27 -47.13 53.05
C ALA A 20 -9.45 -45.62 53.25
N PHE A 21 -9.88 -45.19 54.45
CA PHE A 21 -9.97 -43.77 54.79
C PHE A 21 -8.60 -43.08 54.86
N LYS A 22 -7.58 -43.75 55.42
CA LYS A 22 -6.21 -43.23 55.46
C LYS A 22 -5.62 -43.07 54.05
N TYR A 23 -5.87 -44.05 53.17
CA TYR A 23 -5.47 -43.98 51.77
C TYR A 23 -6.21 -42.86 51.02
N GLY A 24 -7.51 -42.69 51.29
CA GLY A 24 -8.29 -41.56 50.77
C GLY A 24 -7.76 -40.20 51.24
N GLN A 25 -7.28 -40.10 52.49
CA GLN A 25 -6.66 -38.89 53.03
C GLN A 25 -5.34 -38.54 52.34
N GLU A 26 -4.57 -39.54 51.90
CA GLU A 26 -3.34 -39.35 51.12
C GLU A 26 -3.61 -39.03 49.63
N LEU A 27 -4.75 -39.48 49.09
CA LEU A 27 -5.17 -39.20 47.71
C LEU A 27 -5.76 -37.81 47.52
N ILE A 28 -6.40 -37.23 48.54
CA ILE A 28 -6.99 -35.88 48.48
C ILE A 28 -5.96 -34.81 48.04
N PRO A 29 -4.75 -34.72 48.63
CA PRO A 29 -3.72 -33.77 48.20
C PRO A 29 -3.26 -33.97 46.75
N MET A 30 -3.21 -35.22 46.28
CA MET A 30 -2.83 -35.54 44.90
C MET A 30 -3.91 -35.10 43.91
N ILE A 31 -5.18 -35.37 44.21
CA ILE A 31 -6.32 -34.90 43.41
C ILE A 31 -6.37 -33.36 43.42
N GLN A 32 -6.13 -32.73 44.56
CA GLN A 32 -6.06 -31.28 44.68
C GLN A 32 -4.94 -30.70 43.79
N SER A 33 -3.75 -31.29 43.80
CA SER A 33 -2.64 -30.88 42.91
C SER A 33 -2.98 -31.04 41.43
N ILE A 34 -3.70 -32.09 41.05
CA ILE A 34 -4.16 -32.28 39.66
C ILE A 34 -5.22 -31.24 39.30
N ILE A 35 -6.16 -30.94 40.21
CA ILE A 35 -7.19 -29.91 40.00
C ILE A 35 -6.53 -28.53 39.84
N ASP A 36 -5.56 -28.20 40.68
CA ASP A 36 -4.84 -26.92 40.63
C ASP A 36 -3.99 -26.83 39.36
N PHE A 37 -3.34 -27.93 38.95
CA PHE A 37 -2.65 -28.02 37.66
C PHE A 37 -3.59 -27.84 36.46
N VAL A 38 -4.76 -28.48 36.46
CA VAL A 38 -5.75 -28.34 35.38
C VAL A 38 -6.32 -26.91 35.35
N LYS A 39 -6.55 -26.30 36.52
CA LYS A 39 -7.00 -24.90 36.63
C LYS A 39 -5.99 -23.90 36.06
N GLU A 40 -4.70 -24.20 36.12
CA GLU A 40 -3.63 -23.33 35.61
C GLU A 40 -3.32 -23.60 34.13
N THR A 41 -3.35 -24.87 33.71
CA THR A 41 -2.98 -25.27 32.34
C THR A 41 -4.08 -25.06 31.31
N VAL A 42 -5.35 -25.18 31.68
CA VAL A 42 -6.47 -24.98 30.74
C VAL A 42 -6.53 -23.53 30.22
N PRO A 43 -6.49 -22.48 31.08
CA PRO A 43 -6.47 -21.10 30.61
C PRO A 43 -5.26 -20.79 29.72
N LEU A 44 -4.08 -21.30 30.08
CA LEU A 44 -2.87 -21.13 29.29
C LEU A 44 -3.00 -21.74 27.89
N LEU A 45 -3.63 -22.92 27.78
CA LEU A 45 -3.92 -23.57 26.51
C LEU A 45 -4.91 -22.77 25.66
N GLU A 46 -5.91 -22.15 26.30
CA GLU A 46 -6.92 -21.29 25.67
C GLU A 46 -6.26 -20.01 25.10
N ASP A 47 -5.38 -19.37 25.87
CA ASP A 47 -4.64 -18.17 25.47
C ASP A 47 -3.66 -18.46 24.32
N ILE A 48 -3.01 -19.64 24.35
CA ILE A 48 -2.17 -20.12 23.26
C ILE A 48 -2.98 -20.33 21.99
N ASN A 49 -4.12 -21.02 22.11
CA ASN A 49 -4.99 -21.28 20.97
C ASN A 49 -5.51 -19.99 20.35
N SER A 50 -5.93 -19.02 21.17
CA SER A 50 -6.35 -17.69 20.70
C SER A 50 -5.22 -16.93 20.00
N SER A 51 -4.02 -16.92 20.56
CA SER A 51 -2.86 -16.21 20.00
C SER A 51 -2.37 -16.83 18.69
N ILE A 52 -2.39 -18.17 18.59
CA ILE A 52 -2.08 -18.90 17.35
C ILE A 52 -3.17 -18.65 16.31
N ALA A 53 -4.46 -18.70 16.68
CA ALA A 53 -5.56 -18.43 15.77
C ALA A 53 -5.46 -17.01 15.18
N ASP A 54 -5.16 -16.01 16.01
CA ASP A 54 -4.96 -14.63 15.57
C ASP A 54 -3.76 -14.46 14.62
N SER A 55 -2.64 -15.12 14.92
CA SER A 55 -1.45 -15.09 14.06
C SER A 55 -1.71 -15.80 12.73
N THR A 56 -2.41 -16.94 12.77
CA THR A 56 -2.83 -17.72 11.60
C THR A 56 -3.76 -16.93 10.69
N ASN A 57 -4.57 -16.02 11.24
CA ASN A 57 -5.42 -15.13 10.45
C ASN A 57 -4.68 -13.91 9.89
N LYS A 58 -3.67 -13.39 10.61
CA LYS A 58 -2.92 -12.18 10.23
C LYS A 58 -1.84 -12.44 9.19
N ILE A 59 -1.09 -13.54 9.31
CA ILE A 59 0.01 -13.88 8.38
C ILE A 59 -0.43 -14.00 6.92
N PRO A 60 -1.56 -14.66 6.58
CA PRO A 60 -2.07 -14.67 5.20
C PRO A 60 -2.37 -13.28 4.67
N ARG A 61 -2.93 -12.37 5.50
CA ARG A 61 -3.22 -10.99 5.11
C ARG A 61 -1.96 -10.18 4.80
N VAL A 62 -0.88 -10.36 5.58
CA VAL A 62 0.45 -9.80 5.28
C VAL A 62 0.90 -10.25 3.89
N ARG A 63 0.83 -11.56 3.63
CA ARG A 63 1.25 -12.15 2.36
C ARG A 63 0.44 -11.58 1.19
N ASP A 64 -0.87 -11.51 1.33
CA ASP A 64 -1.75 -10.96 0.29
C ASP A 64 -1.46 -9.47 0.05
N GLN A 65 -1.24 -8.68 1.11
CA GLN A 65 -0.81 -7.28 0.97
C GLN A 65 0.55 -7.15 0.26
N ILE A 66 1.55 -7.98 0.58
CA ILE A 66 2.85 -7.97 -0.11
C ILE A 66 2.68 -8.33 -1.60
N ASN A 67 1.87 -9.35 -1.91
CA ASN A 67 1.61 -9.71 -3.30
C ASN A 67 0.92 -8.55 -4.05
N ASN A 68 -0.10 -7.92 -3.45
CA ASN A 68 -0.78 -6.78 -4.05
C ASN A 68 0.16 -5.58 -4.28
N ILE A 69 1.08 -5.30 -3.34
CA ILE A 69 2.13 -4.29 -3.49
C ILE A 69 3.03 -4.66 -4.68
N SER A 70 3.45 -5.91 -4.77
CA SER A 70 4.29 -6.42 -5.85
C SER A 70 3.61 -6.26 -7.21
N ASP A 71 2.36 -6.72 -7.32
CA ASP A 71 1.57 -6.65 -8.55
C ASP A 71 1.34 -5.19 -8.98
N SER A 72 1.01 -4.31 -8.03
CA SER A 72 0.83 -2.87 -8.30
C SER A 72 2.13 -2.21 -8.75
N THR A 73 3.26 -2.64 -8.18
CA THR A 73 4.59 -2.13 -8.56
C THR A 73 4.95 -2.59 -9.96
N GLU A 74 4.75 -3.87 -10.27
CA GLU A 74 4.99 -4.43 -11.61
C GLU A 74 4.14 -3.72 -12.66
N LEU A 75 2.84 -3.55 -12.38
CA LEU A 75 1.91 -2.86 -13.27
C LEU A 75 2.35 -1.41 -13.52
N ALA A 76 2.68 -0.66 -12.48
CA ALA A 76 3.14 0.72 -12.63
C ALA A 76 4.48 0.82 -13.38
N THR A 77 5.42 -0.10 -13.15
CA THR A 77 6.69 -0.12 -13.89
C THR A 77 6.48 -0.40 -15.37
N THR A 78 5.54 -1.28 -15.70
CA THR A 78 5.15 -1.56 -17.09
C THR A 78 4.49 -0.34 -17.71
N GLU A 79 3.55 0.32 -17.01
CA GLU A 79 2.92 1.56 -17.48
C GLU A 79 3.95 2.66 -17.75
N ILE A 80 4.93 2.82 -16.86
CA ILE A 80 6.00 3.82 -17.04
C ILE A 80 6.82 3.49 -18.29
N LEU A 81 7.20 2.23 -18.49
CA LEU A 81 7.95 1.81 -19.68
C LEU A 81 7.17 2.08 -20.98
N ASP A 82 5.89 1.72 -21.02
CA ASP A 82 5.04 1.96 -22.18
C ASP A 82 4.93 3.46 -22.49
N ILE A 83 4.77 4.31 -21.46
CA ILE A 83 4.69 5.76 -21.65
C ILE A 83 6.05 6.30 -22.13
N VAL A 84 7.17 5.83 -21.58
CA VAL A 84 8.52 6.22 -21.99
C VAL A 84 8.78 5.87 -23.46
N ASP A 85 8.42 4.65 -23.88
CA ASP A 85 8.53 4.22 -25.27
C ASP A 85 7.68 5.10 -26.19
N SER A 86 6.47 5.43 -25.74
CA SER A 86 5.56 6.31 -26.47
C SER A 86 6.08 7.75 -26.58
N ILE A 87 6.73 8.28 -25.53
CA ILE A 87 7.41 9.59 -25.57
C ILE A 87 8.60 9.53 -26.53
N SER A 88 9.40 8.47 -26.47
CA SER A 88 10.58 8.29 -27.34
C SER A 88 10.19 8.29 -28.82
N ASN A 89 9.09 7.62 -29.15
CA ASN A 89 8.57 7.60 -30.51
C ASN A 89 8.04 8.98 -30.95
N ASP A 90 7.30 9.68 -30.09
CA ASP A 90 6.84 11.06 -30.38
C ASP A 90 8.00 12.03 -30.59
N ILE A 91 9.05 11.95 -29.76
CA ILE A 91 10.26 12.77 -29.91
C ILE A 91 10.95 12.48 -31.24
N SER A 92 11.06 11.20 -31.62
CA SER A 92 11.66 10.79 -32.89
C SER A 92 10.88 11.36 -34.08
N ASN A 93 9.55 11.32 -34.03
CA ASN A 93 8.68 11.90 -35.05
C ASN A 93 8.84 13.42 -35.15
N VAL A 94 8.96 14.11 -34.01
CA VAL A 94 9.23 15.55 -33.98
C VAL A 94 10.60 15.87 -34.58
N GLU A 95 11.62 15.09 -34.25
CA GLU A 95 12.97 15.27 -34.79
C GLU A 95 12.98 15.12 -36.32
N GLU A 96 12.28 14.11 -36.86
CA GLU A 96 12.16 13.90 -38.31
C GLU A 96 11.43 15.08 -38.98
N LYS A 97 10.32 15.55 -38.41
CA LYS A 97 9.58 16.72 -38.90
C LYS A 97 10.41 18.00 -38.86
N ILE A 98 11.19 18.22 -37.80
CA ILE A 98 12.09 19.38 -37.67
C ILE A 98 13.22 19.29 -38.71
N LYS A 99 13.78 18.11 -38.96
CA LYS A 99 14.80 17.91 -40.00
C LYS A 99 14.24 18.23 -41.39
N ALA A 100 13.09 17.66 -41.74
CA ALA A 100 12.43 17.94 -43.02
C ALA A 100 12.11 19.43 -43.20
N SER A 101 11.65 20.08 -42.13
CA SER A 101 11.41 21.52 -42.10
C SER A 101 12.68 22.33 -42.31
N LYS A 102 13.78 22.00 -41.61
CA LYS A 102 15.07 22.68 -41.77
C LYS A 102 15.61 22.53 -43.19
N GLU A 103 15.39 21.39 -43.82
CA GLU A 103 15.82 21.13 -45.18
C GLU A 103 15.00 21.96 -46.19
N SER A 104 13.67 22.00 -46.04
CA SER A 104 12.78 22.85 -46.82
C SER A 104 13.06 24.35 -46.61
N GLU A 105 13.41 24.76 -45.39
CA GLU A 105 13.83 26.12 -45.07
C GLU A 105 15.13 26.49 -45.78
N SER A 106 16.11 25.58 -45.79
CA SER A 106 17.38 25.77 -46.50
C SER A 106 17.17 25.93 -48.00
N GLU A 107 16.27 25.15 -48.60
CA GLU A 107 15.87 25.31 -50.00
C GLU A 107 15.13 26.63 -50.25
N ARG A 108 14.18 27.00 -49.38
CA ARG A 108 13.47 28.29 -49.46
C ARG A 108 14.46 29.46 -49.37
N GLN A 109 15.45 29.39 -48.49
CA GLN A 109 16.49 30.40 -48.34
C GLN A 109 17.35 30.51 -49.59
N LYS A 110 17.69 29.39 -50.26
CA LYS A 110 18.42 29.41 -51.53
C LYS A 110 17.60 30.09 -52.63
N HIS A 111 16.35 29.68 -52.82
CA HIS A 111 15.46 30.32 -53.80
C HIS A 111 15.25 31.80 -53.49
N TRP A 112 15.11 32.17 -52.22
CA TRP A 112 14.99 33.57 -51.82
C TRP A 112 16.25 34.36 -52.13
N ASN A 113 17.44 33.80 -51.90
CA ASN A 113 18.71 34.46 -52.26
C ASN A 113 18.83 34.69 -53.78
N GLU A 114 18.41 33.72 -54.60
CA GLU A 114 18.35 33.88 -56.06
C GLU A 114 17.35 34.98 -56.46
N ILE A 115 16.16 34.98 -55.86
CA ILE A 115 15.13 36.01 -56.08
C ILE A 115 15.64 37.39 -55.65
N LYS A 116 16.36 37.48 -54.52
CA LYS A 116 16.95 38.71 -53.98
C LYS A 116 18.02 39.27 -54.93
N GLU A 117 18.83 38.41 -55.56
CA GLU A 117 19.78 38.82 -56.60
C GLU A 117 19.08 39.43 -57.83
N ILE A 118 17.96 38.83 -58.26
CA ILE A 118 17.18 39.33 -59.41
C ILE A 118 16.50 40.66 -59.07
N LEU A 119 15.94 40.77 -57.87
CA LEU A 119 15.25 41.98 -57.40
C LEU A 119 16.21 43.16 -57.13
N ASN A 120 17.43 42.88 -56.67
CA ASN A 120 18.46 43.91 -56.53
C ASN A 120 18.87 44.50 -57.89
N LYS A 121 18.88 43.68 -58.95
CA LYS A 121 19.16 44.17 -60.32
C LYS A 121 18.03 45.03 -60.90
N SER A 122 16.79 44.88 -60.41
CA SER A 122 15.61 45.62 -60.89
C SER A 122 15.21 46.83 -60.04
N GLY A 123 15.88 47.08 -58.90
CA GLY A 123 15.75 48.30 -58.11
C GLY A 123 14.54 48.35 -57.14
N HIS A 124 13.89 47.22 -56.87
CA HIS A 124 12.72 47.13 -55.99
C HIS A 124 13.06 46.71 -54.54
N THR A 125 13.92 47.47 -53.87
CA THR A 125 14.42 47.17 -52.50
C THR A 125 13.33 47.17 -51.42
N GLN A 126 12.26 47.95 -51.56
CA GLN A 126 11.18 48.03 -50.56
C GLN A 126 10.38 46.72 -50.38
N LEU A 127 10.31 45.87 -51.41
CA LEU A 127 9.63 44.57 -51.32
C LEU A 127 10.48 43.54 -50.56
N ILE A 128 11.80 43.64 -50.63
CA ILE A 128 12.74 42.78 -49.89
C ILE A 128 12.57 42.99 -48.38
N ASP A 129 12.51 44.25 -47.94
CA ASP A 129 12.35 44.63 -46.53
C ASP A 129 10.99 44.15 -45.96
N SER A 130 9.93 44.21 -46.77
CA SER A 130 8.60 43.74 -46.36
C SER A 130 8.52 42.22 -46.20
N TYR A 131 9.27 41.46 -46.99
CA TYR A 131 9.26 40.00 -46.95
C TYR A 131 10.14 39.46 -45.81
N GLU A 132 11.27 40.11 -45.51
CA GLU A 132 12.10 39.80 -44.33
C GLU A 132 11.32 39.97 -43.01
N SER A 133 10.34 40.88 -42.98
CA SER A 133 9.46 41.06 -41.81
C SER A 133 8.30 40.05 -41.71
N SER A 134 8.07 39.22 -42.73
CA SER A 134 6.89 38.36 -42.84
C SER A 134 7.20 36.85 -42.89
N ASP A 135 8.43 36.43 -42.58
CA ASP A 135 8.84 35.01 -42.51
C ASP A 135 8.03 34.27 -41.42
N GLN A 136 6.90 33.69 -41.83
CA GLN A 136 5.94 33.04 -40.96
C GLN A 136 6.25 31.56 -40.80
N ASN A 137 7.01 31.23 -39.77
CA ASN A 137 7.17 29.89 -39.20
C ASN A 137 5.88 29.33 -38.52
N SER A 138 4.68 29.74 -38.97
CA SER A 138 3.43 29.56 -38.20
C SER A 138 2.89 28.11 -38.20
N ILE A 139 3.01 27.40 -39.32
CA ILE A 139 2.47 26.02 -39.44
C ILE A 139 3.33 25.05 -38.60
N LEU A 140 4.65 25.18 -38.67
CA LEU A 140 5.60 24.30 -37.97
C LEU A 140 5.57 24.49 -36.46
N SER A 141 5.44 25.74 -36.01
CA SER A 141 5.29 26.06 -34.60
C SER A 141 4.04 25.42 -34.01
N SER A 142 2.94 25.33 -34.79
CA SER A 142 1.69 24.72 -34.33
C SER A 142 1.78 23.19 -34.16
N GLU A 143 2.46 22.48 -35.07
CA GLU A 143 2.60 21.02 -34.97
C GLU A 143 3.59 20.59 -33.88
N ILE A 144 4.68 21.35 -33.71
CA ILE A 144 5.64 21.14 -32.61
C ILE A 144 4.96 21.44 -31.26
N LEU A 145 4.13 22.48 -31.18
CA LEU A 145 3.35 22.76 -29.96
C LEU A 145 2.36 21.65 -29.63
N ASN A 146 1.70 21.06 -30.63
CA ASN A 146 0.76 19.95 -30.40
C ASN A 146 1.47 18.68 -29.89
N THR A 147 2.61 18.31 -30.49
CA THR A 147 3.40 17.15 -30.07
C THR A 147 4.06 17.37 -28.72
N LEU A 148 4.55 18.57 -28.43
CA LEU A 148 5.05 18.96 -27.11
C LEU A 148 3.92 18.92 -26.05
N GLY A 149 2.70 19.30 -26.42
CA GLY A 149 1.51 19.11 -25.60
C GLY A 149 1.25 17.64 -25.28
N GLY A 150 1.38 16.75 -26.27
CA GLY A 150 1.29 15.30 -26.09
C GLY A 150 2.36 14.75 -25.14
N ILE A 151 3.61 15.17 -25.29
CA ILE A 151 4.71 14.79 -24.38
C ILE A 151 4.43 15.29 -22.95
N LYS A 152 3.93 16.52 -22.80
CA LYS A 152 3.55 17.07 -21.48
C LYS A 152 2.48 16.20 -20.79
N GLN A 153 1.48 15.73 -21.54
CA GLN A 153 0.46 14.83 -21.01
C GLN A 153 1.04 13.47 -20.62
N LYS A 154 1.98 12.93 -21.40
CA LYS A 154 2.67 11.67 -21.09
C LYS A 154 3.55 11.78 -19.83
N VAL A 155 4.26 12.91 -19.66
CA VAL A 155 5.02 13.19 -18.42
C VAL A 155 4.11 13.30 -17.20
N TYR A 156 2.91 13.88 -17.36
CA TYR A 156 1.89 13.89 -16.31
C TYR A 156 1.44 12.47 -15.95
N ASN A 157 1.22 11.61 -16.96
CA ASN A 157 0.87 10.21 -16.72
C ASN A 157 2.00 9.43 -16.02
N ILE A 158 3.27 9.66 -16.38
CA ILE A 158 4.42 9.09 -15.62
C ILE A 158 4.39 9.57 -14.17
N THR A 159 4.13 10.86 -13.95
CA THR A 159 4.03 11.43 -12.60
C THR A 159 2.94 10.74 -11.79
N LEU A 160 1.80 10.45 -12.41
CA LEU A 160 0.71 9.69 -11.79
C LEU A 160 1.11 8.24 -11.50
N SER A 161 1.72 7.52 -12.46
CA SER A 161 2.15 6.14 -12.26
C SER A 161 3.27 6.02 -11.21
N LEU A 162 4.13 7.04 -11.06
CA LEU A 162 5.13 7.10 -9.98
C LEU A 162 4.49 7.23 -8.58
N GLN A 163 3.25 7.71 -8.46
CA GLN A 163 2.55 7.75 -7.18
C GLN A 163 2.32 6.36 -6.58
N VAL A 164 2.43 5.28 -7.37
CA VAL A 164 2.44 3.93 -6.83
C VAL A 164 3.55 3.76 -5.78
N GLN A 165 4.67 4.48 -5.88
CA GLN A 165 5.78 4.38 -4.92
C GLN A 165 5.41 4.89 -3.51
N ASP A 166 4.55 5.91 -3.43
CA ASP A 166 4.05 6.41 -2.15
C ASP A 166 3.04 5.43 -1.55
N ILE A 167 2.13 4.90 -2.37
CA ILE A 167 1.16 3.86 -1.97
C ILE A 167 1.89 2.60 -1.51
N THR A 168 2.89 2.13 -2.24
CA THR A 168 3.66 0.93 -1.86
C THR A 168 4.42 1.16 -0.57
N SER A 169 4.97 2.35 -0.33
CA SER A 169 5.61 2.72 0.94
C SER A 169 4.62 2.69 2.11
N GLN A 170 3.41 3.23 1.93
CA GLN A 170 2.34 3.19 2.94
C GLN A 170 1.88 1.75 3.22
N GLN A 171 1.64 0.95 2.18
CA GLN A 171 1.24 -0.44 2.33
C GLN A 171 2.35 -1.31 2.94
N LEU A 172 3.62 -1.04 2.66
CA LEU A 172 4.74 -1.79 3.25
C LEU A 172 4.96 -1.40 4.72
N ALA A 173 4.73 -0.13 5.08
CA ALA A 173 4.66 0.29 6.48
C ALA A 173 3.50 -0.42 7.22
N SER A 174 2.33 -0.59 6.58
CA SER A 174 1.21 -1.37 7.10
C SER A 174 1.58 -2.80 7.41
N VAL A 175 2.19 -3.45 6.42
CA VAL A 175 2.65 -4.83 6.51
C VAL A 175 3.65 -4.97 7.66
N ASN A 176 4.58 -4.03 7.80
CA ASN A 176 5.55 -4.03 8.89
C ASN A 176 4.88 -3.93 10.27
N HIS A 177 3.90 -3.04 10.44
CA HIS A 177 3.11 -2.97 11.67
C HIS A 177 2.35 -4.27 11.97
N LEU A 178 1.81 -4.93 10.93
CA LEU A 178 1.06 -6.17 11.11
C LEU A 178 1.99 -7.33 11.49
N ILE A 179 3.20 -7.39 10.90
CA ILE A 179 4.26 -8.32 11.28
C ILE A 179 4.71 -8.07 12.73
N GLU A 180 4.90 -6.81 13.11
CA GLU A 180 5.30 -6.43 14.47
C GLU A 180 4.23 -6.85 15.50
N ALA A 181 2.95 -6.68 15.16
CA ALA A 181 1.84 -7.12 16.00
C ALA A 181 1.80 -8.66 16.16
N VAL A 182 2.11 -9.41 15.11
CA VAL A 182 2.23 -10.88 15.19
C VAL A 182 3.45 -11.27 16.03
N ARG A 183 4.59 -10.61 15.82
CA ARG A 183 5.82 -10.82 16.60
C ARG A 183 5.58 -10.58 18.09
N ALA A 184 4.98 -9.46 18.45
CA ALA A 184 4.67 -9.12 19.83
C ALA A 184 3.75 -10.17 20.48
N LYS A 185 2.75 -10.69 19.74
CA LYS A 185 1.88 -11.76 20.22
C LYS A 185 2.61 -13.07 20.45
N LEU A 186 3.49 -13.47 19.53
CA LEU A 186 4.32 -14.67 19.68
C LEU A 186 5.36 -14.51 20.80
N SER A 187 5.93 -13.32 20.99
CA SER A 187 6.83 -13.04 22.12
C SER A 187 6.09 -13.08 23.46
N SER A 188 4.89 -12.51 23.54
CA SER A 188 4.04 -12.61 24.73
C SER A 188 3.67 -14.06 25.04
N LEU A 189 3.41 -14.86 24.01
CA LEU A 189 3.13 -16.28 24.13
C LEU A 189 4.32 -17.05 24.70
N ILE A 190 5.52 -16.78 24.20
CA ILE A 190 6.77 -17.39 24.69
C ILE A 190 7.02 -16.98 26.15
N LEU A 191 6.82 -15.70 26.48
CA LEU A 191 6.94 -15.22 27.86
C LEU A 191 5.92 -15.91 28.79
N LEU A 192 4.65 -16.03 28.39
CA LEU A 192 3.64 -16.77 29.16
C LEU A 192 4.00 -18.25 29.36
N LEU A 193 4.73 -18.86 28.43
CA LEU A 193 5.17 -20.24 28.51
C LEU A 193 6.43 -20.42 29.38
N ASP A 194 7.32 -19.42 29.37
CA ASP A 194 8.58 -19.38 30.11
C ASP A 194 8.35 -18.97 31.58
N ASP A 195 7.35 -18.11 31.83
CA ASP A 195 7.09 -17.49 33.12
C ASP A 195 6.21 -18.36 34.03
N LYS A 196 6.67 -19.60 34.27
CA LYS A 196 6.16 -20.46 35.34
C LYS A 196 6.73 -20.08 36.72
N GLU A 197 7.32 -18.90 36.89
CA GLU A 197 7.83 -18.44 38.20
C GLU A 197 7.55 -16.99 38.61
N ILE A 198 7.04 -16.07 37.79
CA ILE A 198 6.92 -14.67 38.25
C ILE A 198 5.46 -14.22 38.44
N SER A 199 5.18 -13.94 39.71
CA SER A 199 4.03 -13.21 40.18
C SER A 199 4.10 -11.75 39.72
N ASN A 200 2.97 -11.23 39.23
CA ASN A 200 2.67 -9.83 38.89
C ASN A 200 3.52 -9.22 37.75
N VAL A 201 2.95 -9.19 36.54
CA VAL A 201 3.33 -8.17 35.56
C VAL A 201 2.13 -7.26 35.33
N GLU A 202 2.31 -6.01 35.78
CA GLU A 202 1.41 -4.89 35.56
C GLU A 202 1.08 -4.74 34.08
N SER A 203 -0.19 -4.47 33.78
CA SER A 203 -0.66 -4.15 32.44
C SER A 203 0.15 -3.00 31.84
N ALA A 204 1.03 -3.34 30.91
CA ALA A 204 1.64 -2.37 30.01
C ALA A 204 0.53 -1.82 29.11
N ASN A 205 -0.02 -0.68 29.50
CA ASN A 205 -0.79 0.19 28.62
C ASN A 205 0.12 0.60 27.45
N SER A 206 0.02 -0.13 26.34
CA SER A 206 0.51 0.38 25.06
C SER A 206 -0.39 1.55 24.67
N GLU A 207 0.12 2.77 24.87
CA GLU A 207 -0.41 3.95 24.20
C GLU A 207 -0.35 3.70 22.69
N VAL A 208 -1.52 3.38 22.12
CA VAL A 208 -1.75 3.39 20.69
C VAL A 208 -1.68 4.86 20.27
N CYS A 209 -0.52 5.26 19.76
CA CYS A 209 -0.39 6.54 19.08
C CYS A 209 -1.25 6.46 17.80
N GLU A 210 -2.44 7.08 17.83
CA GLU A 210 -3.29 7.27 16.66
C GLU A 210 -2.53 8.12 15.64
N SER A 211 -1.88 7.48 14.66
CA SER A 211 -1.40 8.15 13.46
C SER A 211 -2.60 8.33 12.52
N THR A 212 -3.21 9.51 12.59
CA THR A 212 -4.42 9.92 11.86
C THR A 212 -4.22 10.12 10.34
N THR A 213 -3.34 9.36 9.69
CA THR A 213 -3.05 9.51 8.23
C THR A 213 -2.98 8.18 7.48
N PHE A 214 -3.27 7.07 8.14
CA PHE A 214 -2.99 5.75 7.61
C PHE A 214 -4.29 5.05 7.15
N ASP A 215 -4.45 4.84 5.84
CA ASP A 215 -5.51 4.00 5.27
C ASP A 215 -4.97 2.61 4.90
N PRO A 216 -5.22 1.57 5.72
CA PRO A 216 -4.79 0.20 5.43
C PRO A 216 -5.49 -0.44 4.22
N ASN A 217 -6.50 0.22 3.63
CA ASN A 217 -7.21 -0.23 2.42
C ASN A 217 -6.82 0.59 1.18
N ALA A 218 -5.83 1.48 1.26
CA ALA A 218 -5.33 2.19 0.10
C ALA A 218 -4.87 1.17 -0.96
N SER A 219 -5.41 1.23 -2.17
CA SER A 219 -5.04 0.35 -3.28
C SER A 219 -4.92 1.18 -4.56
N TYR A 220 -3.86 0.98 -5.34
CA TYR A 220 -3.77 1.59 -6.67
C TYR A 220 -4.65 0.80 -7.65
N SER A 221 -5.73 1.42 -8.12
CA SER A 221 -6.59 0.85 -9.15
C SER A 221 -6.94 1.90 -10.19
N LYS A 222 -6.51 1.71 -11.43
CA LYS A 222 -6.86 2.56 -12.56
C LYS A 222 -8.06 1.95 -13.29
N SER A 223 -9.24 1.95 -12.66
CA SER A 223 -10.46 1.55 -13.37
C SER A 223 -11.07 2.77 -14.07
N PRO A 224 -11.31 2.72 -15.39
CA PRO A 224 -11.95 3.82 -16.11
C PRO A 224 -13.32 4.16 -15.51
N GLU A 225 -14.01 3.17 -14.96
CA GLU A 225 -15.30 3.29 -14.28
C GLU A 225 -15.24 4.18 -13.01
N ARG A 226 -14.15 4.13 -12.23
CA ARG A 226 -13.99 5.03 -11.06
C ARG A 226 -13.66 6.44 -11.49
N GLN A 227 -12.87 6.61 -12.54
CA GLN A 227 -12.55 7.93 -13.09
C GLN A 227 -13.82 8.59 -13.68
N GLU A 228 -14.63 7.83 -14.42
CA GLU A 228 -15.90 8.27 -14.99
C GLU A 228 -16.93 8.62 -13.89
N LEU A 229 -17.03 7.81 -12.83
CA LEU A 229 -17.87 8.12 -11.66
C LEU A 229 -17.44 9.40 -10.95
N VAL A 230 -16.13 9.61 -10.77
CA VAL A 230 -15.60 10.83 -10.15
C VAL A 230 -15.84 12.04 -11.04
N ASP A 231 -15.59 11.92 -12.34
CA ASP A 231 -15.83 12.98 -13.32
C ASP A 231 -17.32 13.36 -13.40
N ASP A 232 -18.23 12.39 -13.30
CA ASP A 232 -19.66 12.63 -13.22
C ASP A 232 -20.07 13.27 -11.88
N LEU A 233 -19.45 12.88 -10.77
CA LEU A 233 -19.73 13.45 -9.45
C LEU A 233 -19.22 14.89 -9.34
N VAL A 234 -18.07 15.19 -9.96
CA VAL A 234 -17.51 16.54 -10.09
C VAL A 234 -18.35 17.40 -11.03
N LYS A 235 -18.79 16.87 -12.19
CA LYS A 235 -19.73 17.55 -13.09
C LYS A 235 -21.06 17.89 -12.41
N ASN A 236 -21.58 16.98 -11.57
CA ASN A 236 -22.83 17.19 -10.86
C ASN A 236 -22.71 18.12 -9.63
N ASN A 237 -21.50 18.43 -9.14
CA ASN A 237 -21.27 19.33 -7.99
C ASN A 237 -20.66 20.70 -8.37
N LEU A 238 -20.38 20.95 -9.64
CA LEU A 238 -19.86 22.24 -10.13
C LEU A 238 -20.83 23.43 -9.94
N ASP A 239 -22.09 23.18 -9.56
CA ASP A 239 -23.11 24.21 -9.30
C ASP A 239 -23.12 24.76 -7.85
N LYS A 240 -22.22 24.32 -6.94
CA LYS A 240 -22.35 24.66 -5.51
C LYS A 240 -21.15 25.27 -4.79
N THR A 241 -20.03 25.51 -5.44
CA THR A 241 -18.93 26.24 -4.77
C THR A 241 -18.35 27.29 -5.70
N SER A 242 -18.75 28.54 -5.48
CA SER A 242 -18.15 29.70 -6.13
C SER A 242 -16.69 29.84 -5.69
N GLN A 243 -15.81 30.24 -6.60
CA GLN A 243 -14.41 30.58 -6.30
C GLN A 243 -14.29 31.60 -5.15
N GLU A 244 -15.31 32.44 -4.95
CA GLU A 244 -15.38 33.40 -3.82
C GLU A 244 -15.55 32.74 -2.45
N GLU A 245 -16.15 31.55 -2.36
CA GLU A 245 -16.25 30.79 -1.09
C GLU A 245 -14.94 30.09 -0.76
N ILE A 246 -14.20 29.65 -1.78
CA ILE A 246 -12.87 29.04 -1.63
C ILE A 246 -11.88 30.10 -1.15
N ASP A 247 -11.89 31.31 -1.74
CA ASP A 247 -10.99 32.39 -1.35
C ASP A 247 -11.25 32.90 0.10
N LYS A 248 -12.47 32.72 0.63
CA LYS A 248 -12.82 33.03 2.03
C LYS A 248 -12.30 32.01 3.05
N LEU A 249 -11.95 30.79 2.63
CA LEU A 249 -11.40 29.77 3.52
C LEU A 249 -9.88 29.91 3.71
N PHE A 250 -9.22 30.68 2.84
CA PHE A 250 -7.77 30.90 2.83
C PHE A 250 -7.36 32.35 3.10
N SER A 251 -8.29 33.20 3.57
CA SER A 251 -8.03 34.54 4.11
C SER A 251 -8.18 34.59 5.63
#